data_AF-A0A0M3KEB4-F1
#
_entry.id   AF-A0A0M3KEB4-F1
#
_cell.length_a   1.000
_cell.length_b   1.000
_cell.length_c   1.000
_cell.angle_alpha   90.00
_cell.angle_beta   90.00
_cell.angle_gamma   90.00
#
_symmetry.space_group_name_H-M   'P 1'
#
loop_
_entity.id
_entity.type
_entity.pdbx_description
1 polymer ?
#
loop_
_entity_poly.entity_id
_entity_poly.type
_entity_poly.pdbx_seq_one_letter_code
_entity_poly.pdbx_strand_id
1 'polypeptide(L)'
;MKLINFLTLNATYRPWTVTTLFQMRDARSVMPCIDLPFMKATLDICITHPPGTEARYISPLEIIRIIRRNMGYLGHLKIAILQYMSEFTGFDYPLKKLSLFSTSLPVNGVENFGLIVLNERWMAYPKYRMAHSILAHEIAHQWIGNIVTVKKWNEICLQVHFYLTFSIHY
;
A
#
# COMPACT_ATOMS: atom_id res chain seq x y z
N MET A 1 -12.40 -11.40 5.49
CA MET A 1 -12.45 -12.06 4.16
C MET A 1 -11.07 -11.92 3.57
N LYS A 2 -10.32 -13.02 3.58
CA LYS A 2 -8.90 -13.06 3.25
C LYS A 2 -8.69 -12.91 1.77
N LEU A 3 -7.71 -12.14 1.38
CA LEU A 3 -7.60 -11.80 -0.01
C LEU A 3 -6.07 -11.59 -0.31
N ILE A 4 -5.49 -12.08 -1.41
CA ILE A 4 -4.05 -12.17 -1.83
C ILE A 4 -3.99 -11.84 -3.33
N ASN A 5 -3.15 -10.89 -3.77
CA ASN A 5 -3.17 -10.33 -5.15
C ASN A 5 -2.98 -11.36 -6.27
N PHE A 6 -4.04 -11.56 -7.07
CA PHE A 6 -4.04 -12.27 -8.36
C PHE A 6 -4.73 -11.39 -9.42
N LEU A 7 -4.21 -11.38 -10.66
CA LEU A 7 -4.82 -10.74 -11.83
C LEU A 7 -5.06 -11.77 -12.93
N THR A 8 -6.28 -12.09 -13.33
CA THR A 8 -6.53 -12.93 -14.53
C THR A 8 -6.43 -12.12 -15.83
N LEU A 9 -5.57 -12.53 -16.77
CA LEU A 9 -5.37 -11.87 -18.07
C LEU A 9 -6.23 -12.40 -19.24
N ASN A 10 -7.17 -13.33 -19.03
CA ASN A 10 -7.98 -13.91 -20.11
C ASN A 10 -9.48 -13.54 -20.06
N ALA A 11 -9.96 -13.00 -21.17
CA ALA A 11 -11.21 -12.27 -21.37
C ALA A 11 -12.51 -13.11 -21.47
N THR A 12 -12.52 -14.36 -20.98
CA THR A 12 -13.71 -15.23 -21.01
C THR A 12 -14.51 -15.23 -19.70
N TYR A 13 -13.93 -14.73 -18.61
CA TYR A 13 -14.56 -14.65 -17.29
C TYR A 13 -14.47 -13.23 -16.72
N ARG A 14 -15.37 -12.87 -15.80
CA ARG A 14 -15.23 -11.62 -15.03
C ARG A 14 -13.88 -11.65 -14.31
N PRO A 15 -12.99 -10.67 -14.55
CA PRO A 15 -11.70 -10.64 -13.88
C PRO A 15 -11.94 -10.52 -12.38
N TRP A 16 -11.26 -11.36 -11.62
CA TRP A 16 -11.30 -11.33 -10.17
C TRP A 16 -9.94 -10.88 -9.64
N THR A 17 -9.98 -10.13 -8.55
CA THR A 17 -8.79 -9.70 -7.82
C THR A 17 -9.01 -10.08 -6.38
N VAL A 18 -7.93 -10.53 -5.77
CA VAL A 18 -7.93 -10.99 -4.38
C VAL A 18 -6.87 -10.08 -3.72
N THR A 19 -7.13 -9.29 -2.69
CA THR A 19 -6.19 -8.34 -2.03
C THR A 19 -6.18 -8.34 -0.48
N THR A 20 -5.04 -8.39 0.19
CA THR A 20 -4.98 -8.49 1.67
C THR A 20 -5.40 -7.19 2.36
N LEU A 21 -6.26 -7.28 3.37
CA LEU A 21 -6.53 -6.20 4.32
C LEU A 21 -6.24 -6.71 5.74
N PHE A 22 -5.07 -6.38 6.29
CA PHE A 22 -4.61 -6.92 7.57
C PHE A 22 -4.63 -5.91 8.74
N GLN A 23 -5.08 -4.68 8.49
CA GLN A 23 -5.21 -3.68 9.53
C GLN A 23 -6.12 -4.17 10.67
N MET A 24 -5.84 -3.70 11.90
CA MET A 24 -6.58 -4.05 13.12
C MET A 24 -6.66 -5.56 13.45
N ARG A 25 -5.57 -6.30 13.21
CA ARG A 25 -5.38 -7.71 13.61
C ARG A 25 -6.08 -8.76 12.73
N ASP A 26 -6.26 -8.48 11.44
CA ASP A 26 -6.86 -9.47 10.52
C ASP A 26 -5.81 -10.38 9.85
N ALA A 27 -4.51 -10.16 10.10
CA ALA A 27 -3.45 -11.04 9.60
C ALA A 27 -3.60 -12.48 10.12
N ARG A 28 -4.01 -12.62 11.40
CA ARG A 28 -4.31 -13.91 12.03
C ARG A 28 -5.41 -14.70 11.33
N SER A 29 -6.26 -14.00 10.56
CA SER A 29 -7.23 -14.72 9.76
C SER A 29 -6.41 -15.56 8.80
N VAL A 30 -5.55 -14.97 7.96
CA VAL A 30 -4.83 -15.63 6.85
C VAL A 30 -3.89 -16.72 7.31
N MET A 31 -3.01 -16.39 8.25
CA MET A 31 -1.97 -17.29 8.73
C MET A 31 -1.86 -17.22 10.25
N PRO A 32 -1.48 -18.32 10.92
CA PRO A 32 -1.16 -18.26 12.34
C PRO A 32 0.05 -17.33 12.58
N CYS A 33 -0.14 -16.24 13.34
CA CYS A 33 0.92 -15.29 13.65
C CYS A 33 0.68 -14.55 14.97
N ILE A 34 1.75 -14.00 15.57
CA ILE A 34 1.65 -13.08 16.70
C ILE A 34 1.26 -11.70 16.16
N ASP A 35 -0.04 -11.47 16.05
CA ASP A 35 -0.62 -10.32 15.36
C ASP A 35 -0.71 -9.07 16.28
N LEU A 36 0.48 -8.56 16.62
CA LEU A 36 0.71 -7.39 17.47
C LEU A 36 1.71 -6.44 16.78
N PRO A 37 1.45 -5.11 16.78
CA PRO A 37 2.19 -4.17 15.95
C PRO A 37 3.64 -3.96 16.40
N PHE A 38 3.97 -4.26 17.66
CA PHE A 38 5.33 -4.22 18.18
C PHE A 38 6.16 -5.46 17.86
N MET A 39 5.52 -6.57 17.47
CA MET A 39 6.19 -7.83 17.15
C MET A 39 6.53 -7.88 15.66
N LYS A 40 7.49 -7.03 15.24
CA LYS A 40 7.97 -7.01 13.86
C LYS A 40 8.76 -8.30 13.55
N ALA A 41 8.59 -8.80 12.33
CA ALA A 41 9.31 -9.97 11.83
C ALA A 41 9.62 -9.79 10.34
N THR A 42 10.64 -10.49 9.85
CA THR A 42 10.87 -10.65 8.42
C THR A 42 9.90 -11.68 7.86
N LEU A 43 9.23 -11.35 6.76
CA LEU A 43 8.35 -12.29 6.05
C LEU A 43 9.01 -12.69 4.73
N ASP A 44 9.22 -13.99 4.55
CA ASP A 44 9.50 -14.59 3.25
C ASP A 44 8.22 -15.25 2.74
N ILE A 45 7.72 -14.80 1.58
CA ILE A 45 6.40 -15.16 1.08
C ILE A 45 6.54 -15.77 -0.31
N CYS A 46 6.05 -17.00 -0.46
CA CYS A 46 5.84 -17.65 -1.74
C CYS A 46 4.33 -17.69 -2.03
N ILE A 47 3.91 -17.17 -3.19
CA ILE A 47 2.52 -17.21 -3.64
C ILE A 47 2.42 -18.11 -4.86
N THR A 48 1.73 -19.24 -4.72
CA THR A 48 1.36 -20.09 -5.87
C THR A 48 0.05 -19.60 -6.47
N HIS A 49 0.00 -19.45 -7.80
CA HIS A 49 -1.14 -18.87 -8.50
C HIS A 49 -1.41 -19.57 -9.85
N PRO A 50 -2.66 -19.54 -10.36
CA PRO A 50 -2.98 -20.14 -11.64
C PRO A 50 -2.16 -19.55 -12.81
N PRO A 51 -1.86 -20.34 -13.86
CA PRO A 51 -1.25 -19.82 -15.08
C PRO A 51 -2.06 -18.66 -15.68
N GLY A 52 -1.38 -17.64 -16.20
CA GLY A 52 -2.02 -16.43 -16.72
C GLY A 52 -2.48 -15.45 -15.64
N THR A 53 -2.06 -15.66 -14.38
CA THR A 53 -2.20 -14.66 -13.31
C THR A 53 -0.88 -14.04 -12.87
N GLU A 54 -0.92 -12.88 -12.20
CA GLU A 54 0.24 -12.21 -11.60
C GLU A 54 0.04 -12.09 -10.08
N ALA A 55 1.02 -12.54 -9.29
CA ALA A 55 1.07 -12.31 -7.86
C ALA A 55 1.98 -11.13 -7.51
N ARG A 56 1.51 -10.25 -6.62
CA ARG A 56 2.28 -9.10 -6.13
C ARG A 56 2.33 -9.10 -4.60
N TYR A 57 3.54 -9.01 -4.07
CA TYR A 57 3.83 -8.88 -2.66
C TYR A 57 4.99 -7.91 -2.46
N ILE A 58 5.35 -7.66 -1.20
CA ILE A 58 6.51 -6.85 -0.82
C ILE A 58 7.77 -7.65 -1.18
N SER A 59 8.28 -7.49 -2.40
CA SER A 59 9.45 -8.25 -2.86
C SER A 59 10.71 -7.85 -2.08
N PRO A 60 11.56 -8.81 -1.67
CA PRO A 60 12.88 -8.47 -1.15
C PRO A 60 13.70 -7.88 -2.31
N LEU A 61 14.03 -6.60 -2.22
CA LEU A 61 15.18 -5.87 -2.82
C LEU A 61 15.70 -6.24 -4.23
N GLU A 62 14.97 -6.97 -5.06
CA GLU A 62 15.38 -7.33 -6.42
C GLU A 62 14.82 -6.35 -7.44
N ILE A 63 15.70 -6.05 -8.40
CA ILE A 63 15.51 -5.10 -9.50
C ILE A 63 14.47 -5.70 -10.45
N ILE A 64 13.19 -5.57 -10.11
CA ILE A 64 12.14 -5.74 -11.10
C ILE A 64 12.25 -4.54 -12.02
N ARG A 65 12.71 -4.82 -13.26
CA ARG A 65 12.68 -3.94 -14.42
C ARG A 65 11.61 -2.89 -14.23
N ILE A 66 12.01 -1.61 -14.28
CA ILE A 66 11.10 -0.48 -14.37
C ILE A 66 10.20 -0.77 -15.57
N ILE A 67 9.04 -1.39 -15.33
CA ILE A 67 7.94 -1.36 -16.25
C ILE A 67 7.51 0.10 -16.20
N ARG A 68 8.09 0.90 -17.10
CA ARG A 68 7.59 2.21 -17.50
C ARG A 68 6.22 2.00 -18.14
N ARG A 69 5.23 1.56 -17.35
CA ARG A 69 3.82 1.79 -17.68
C ARG A 69 3.64 3.28 -17.41
N ASN A 70 3.32 4.03 -18.48
CA ASN A 70 3.07 5.47 -18.50
C ASN A 70 2.82 6.02 -17.10
N MET A 71 3.76 6.80 -16.58
CA MET A 71 3.51 7.58 -15.37
C MET A 71 2.47 8.62 -15.73
N GLY A 72 1.20 8.24 -15.61
CA GLY A 72 0.10 9.19 -15.60
C GLY A 72 0.27 10.16 -14.44
N TYR A 73 -0.68 11.07 -14.30
CA TYR A 73 -0.67 12.14 -13.30
C TYR A 73 -0.34 11.68 -11.87
N LEU A 74 -0.89 10.54 -11.41
CA LEU A 74 -0.62 9.98 -10.09
C LEU A 74 0.84 9.52 -9.89
N GLY A 75 1.54 9.16 -10.97
CA GLY A 75 2.94 8.77 -10.93
C GLY A 75 3.85 9.95 -10.58
N HIS A 76 3.59 11.13 -11.15
CA HIS A 76 4.32 12.36 -10.81
C HIS A 76 4.03 12.80 -9.38
N LEU A 77 2.75 12.76 -8.99
CA LEU A 77 2.34 13.11 -7.63
C LEU A 77 3.00 12.19 -6.59
N LYS A 78 3.05 10.87 -6.85
CA LYS A 78 3.75 9.91 -6.00
C LYS A 78 5.20 10.31 -5.73
N ILE A 79 5.93 10.73 -6.77
CA ILE A 79 7.34 11.13 -6.64
C ILE A 79 7.46 12.39 -5.78
N ALA A 80 6.63 13.39 -6.05
CA ALA A 80 6.63 14.64 -5.28
C ALA A 80 6.33 14.40 -3.79
N ILE A 81 5.35 13.56 -3.46
CA ILE A 81 5.02 13.23 -2.06
C ILE A 81 6.16 12.46 -1.40
N LEU A 82 6.79 11.50 -2.11
CA LEU A 82 7.93 10.75 -1.58
C LEU A 82 9.12 11.65 -1.26
N GLN A 83 9.43 12.61 -2.14
CA GLN A 83 10.48 13.59 -1.91
C GLN A 83 10.14 14.47 -0.70
N TYR A 84 8.93 15.02 -0.66
CA TYR A 84 8.47 15.83 0.47
C TYR A 84 8.56 15.08 1.82
N MET A 85 8.12 13.82 1.87
CA MET A 85 8.20 13.02 3.08
C MET A 85 9.65 12.75 3.51
N SER A 86 10.55 12.52 2.54
CA SER A 86 11.97 12.29 2.83
C SER A 86 12.61 13.56 3.41
N GLU A 87 12.32 14.73 2.82
CA GLU A 87 12.79 16.03 3.31
C GLU A 87 12.19 16.40 4.68
N PHE A 88 10.87 16.22 4.85
CA PHE A 88 10.16 16.54 6.09
C PHE A 88 10.62 15.70 7.27
N THR A 89 10.88 14.41 7.04
CA THR A 89 11.32 13.48 8.10
C THR A 89 12.84 13.44 8.27
N GLY A 90 13.60 13.94 7.28
CA GLY A 90 15.04 13.74 7.20
C GLY A 90 15.45 12.28 7.02
N PHE A 91 14.55 11.41 6.56
CA PHE A 91 14.77 9.98 6.38
C PHE A 91 14.28 9.52 5.01
N ASP A 92 15.22 9.04 4.19
CA ASP A 92 14.91 8.55 2.85
C ASP A 92 14.06 7.28 2.89
N TYR A 93 13.19 7.13 1.88
CA TYR A 93 12.39 5.92 1.73
C TYR A 93 13.30 4.69 1.54
N PRO A 94 13.24 3.66 2.42
CA PRO A 94 14.25 2.61 2.47
C PRO A 94 14.09 1.55 1.38
N LEU A 95 12.93 1.47 0.72
CA LEU A 95 12.69 0.51 -0.37
C LEU A 95 13.02 1.14 -1.73
N LYS A 96 13.65 0.35 -2.60
CA LYS A 96 14.00 0.78 -3.97
C LYS A 96 12.79 1.20 -4.82
N LYS A 97 11.60 0.74 -4.47
CA LYS A 97 10.37 0.95 -5.25
C LYS A 97 9.15 1.01 -4.33
N LEU A 98 8.30 1.99 -4.60
CA LEU A 98 6.91 2.01 -4.14
C LEU A 98 5.97 1.70 -5.31
N SER A 99 5.25 0.58 -5.21
CA SER A 99 4.26 0.14 -6.19
C SER A 99 2.87 0.64 -5.81
N LEU A 100 2.13 1.12 -6.82
CA LEU A 100 0.70 1.44 -6.69
C LEU A 100 -0.11 0.39 -7.43
N PHE A 101 -1.17 -0.08 -6.81
CA PHE A 101 -2.15 -0.96 -7.42
C PHE A 101 -3.55 -0.42 -7.14
N SER A 102 -4.51 -0.73 -8.01
CA SER A 102 -5.91 -0.38 -7.78
C SER A 102 -6.81 -1.57 -8.00
N THR A 103 -7.82 -1.65 -7.15
CA THR A 103 -8.86 -2.67 -7.23
C THR A 103 -10.09 -2.18 -6.48
N SER A 104 -11.20 -2.90 -6.59
CA SER A 104 -12.40 -2.61 -5.81
C SER A 104 -12.15 -2.98 -4.35
N LEU A 105 -12.20 -1.99 -3.47
CA LEU A 105 -11.96 -2.14 -2.03
C LEU A 105 -13.15 -1.65 -1.22
N PRO A 106 -13.43 -2.23 -0.04
CA PRO A 106 -14.40 -1.68 0.91
C PRO A 106 -13.89 -0.40 1.61
N VAL A 107 -12.62 -0.04 1.42
CA VAL A 107 -11.94 1.12 2.00
C VAL A 107 -11.35 2.02 0.90
N ASN A 108 -10.82 3.19 1.29
CA ASN A 108 -10.21 4.14 0.35
C ASN A 108 -8.89 3.66 -0.25
N GLY A 109 -8.05 3.10 0.61
CA GLY A 109 -6.72 2.62 0.30
C GLY A 109 -6.22 1.75 1.45
N VAL A 110 -5.12 1.05 1.19
CA VAL A 110 -4.39 0.25 2.17
C VAL A 110 -2.90 0.50 1.96
N GLU A 111 -2.22 0.82 3.06
CA GLU A 111 -0.86 1.34 3.11
C GLU A 111 0.23 0.26 3.17
N ASN A 112 0.00 -0.94 2.63
CA ASN A 112 0.96 -2.04 2.79
C ASN A 112 2.37 -1.59 2.35
N PHE A 113 3.37 -1.92 3.16
CA PHE A 113 4.72 -1.37 3.00
C PHE A 113 5.31 -1.71 1.63
N GLY A 114 5.59 -0.72 0.78
CA GLY A 114 6.08 -0.93 -0.60
C GLY A 114 5.03 -1.27 -1.66
N LEU A 115 3.77 -1.51 -1.26
CA LEU A 115 2.65 -1.79 -2.16
C LEU A 115 1.37 -1.12 -1.64
N ILE A 116 1.10 0.11 -2.08
CA ILE A 116 -0.16 0.78 -1.76
C ILE A 116 -1.25 0.25 -2.70
N VAL A 117 -2.38 -0.14 -2.13
CA VAL A 117 -3.57 -0.54 -2.89
C VAL A 117 -4.65 0.52 -2.71
N LEU A 118 -5.06 1.15 -3.80
CA LEU A 118 -6.11 2.18 -3.81
C LEU A 118 -7.42 1.61 -4.33
N ASN A 119 -8.53 2.17 -3.87
CA ASN A 119 -9.81 1.93 -4.51
C ASN A 119 -9.79 2.46 -5.96
N GLU A 120 -10.27 1.66 -6.91
CA GLU A 120 -10.31 1.99 -8.34
C GLU A 120 -10.97 3.34 -8.66
N ARG A 121 -11.91 3.80 -7.82
CA ARG A 121 -12.57 5.12 -7.97
C ARG A 121 -11.60 6.30 -7.98
N TRP A 122 -10.48 6.19 -7.25
CA TRP A 122 -9.47 7.25 -7.17
C TRP A 122 -8.57 7.28 -8.41
N MET A 123 -8.45 6.13 -9.11
CA MET A 123 -7.75 6.06 -10.38
C MET A 123 -8.62 6.49 -11.57
N ALA A 124 -9.94 6.29 -11.48
CA ALA A 124 -10.87 6.75 -12.52
C ALA A 124 -10.90 8.29 -12.63
N TYR A 125 -10.69 8.98 -11.50
CA TYR A 125 -10.82 10.43 -11.41
C TYR A 125 -9.60 11.08 -10.74
N PRO A 126 -8.41 11.01 -11.36
CA PRO A 126 -7.15 11.34 -10.71
C PRO A 126 -6.96 12.84 -10.49
N LYS A 127 -7.76 13.71 -11.12
CA LYS A 127 -7.67 15.17 -10.96
C LYS A 127 -8.35 15.70 -9.68
N TYR A 128 -9.13 14.86 -9.00
CA TYR A 128 -9.86 15.29 -7.82
C TYR A 128 -8.89 15.43 -6.64
N ARG A 129 -9.02 16.55 -5.91
CA ARG A 129 -8.23 16.82 -4.69
C ARG A 129 -8.27 15.64 -3.70
N MET A 130 -9.41 14.96 -3.61
CA MET A 130 -9.57 13.80 -2.73
C MET A 130 -8.66 12.63 -3.14
N ALA A 131 -8.48 12.36 -4.44
CA ALA A 131 -7.56 11.31 -4.90
C ALA A 131 -6.11 11.63 -4.50
N HIS A 132 -5.72 12.91 -4.53
CA HIS A 132 -4.39 13.33 -4.09
C HIS A 132 -4.21 13.18 -2.60
N SER A 133 -5.18 13.66 -1.82
CA SER A 133 -5.15 13.59 -0.37
C SER A 133 -5.06 12.14 0.12
N ILE A 134 -5.79 11.23 -0.51
CA ILE A 134 -5.73 9.79 -0.21
C ILE A 134 -4.38 9.21 -0.63
N LEU A 135 -3.88 9.50 -1.83
CA LEU A 135 -2.54 9.02 -2.21
C LEU A 135 -1.47 9.54 -1.24
N ALA A 136 -1.55 10.80 -0.83
CA ALA A 136 -0.63 11.40 0.12
C ALA A 136 -0.73 10.77 1.50
N HIS A 137 -1.94 10.45 1.96
CA HIS A 137 -2.21 9.69 3.17
C HIS A 137 -1.53 8.32 3.15
N GLU A 138 -1.77 7.51 2.11
CA GLU A 138 -1.19 6.16 2.00
C GLU A 138 0.35 6.17 1.84
N ILE A 139 0.92 7.21 1.23
CA ILE A 139 2.37 7.38 1.13
C ILE A 139 2.97 7.82 2.47
N ALA A 140 2.34 8.74 3.20
CA ALA A 140 2.80 9.16 4.53
C ALA A 140 2.83 7.97 5.49
N HIS A 141 1.88 7.04 5.33
CA HIS A 141 1.85 5.78 6.05
C HIS A 141 3.11 4.91 5.90
N GLN A 142 3.92 5.13 4.86
CA GLN A 142 5.18 4.43 4.68
C GLN A 142 6.21 4.77 5.77
N TRP A 143 6.19 5.98 6.32
CA TRP A 143 7.05 6.39 7.43
C TRP A 143 6.41 6.08 8.77
N ILE A 144 5.30 6.77 9.07
CA ILE A 144 4.52 6.55 10.27
C ILE A 144 3.51 5.48 9.92
N GLY A 145 3.39 4.37 10.65
CA GLY A 145 2.51 3.25 10.29
C GLY A 145 3.27 1.99 9.84
N ASN A 146 4.34 2.15 9.07
CA ASN A 146 5.19 1.05 8.59
C ASN A 146 6.60 1.07 9.21
N ILE A 147 7.42 2.08 8.89
CA ILE A 147 8.79 2.20 9.45
C ILE A 147 8.72 2.41 10.97
N VAL A 148 7.92 3.37 11.42
CA VAL A 148 7.62 3.64 12.82
C VAL A 148 6.20 3.19 13.12
N THR A 149 6.03 2.17 13.96
CA THR A 149 4.71 1.63 14.32
C THR A 149 4.42 1.87 15.80
N VAL A 150 3.14 1.97 16.15
CA VAL A 150 2.72 2.04 17.56
C VAL A 150 3.07 0.76 18.30
N LYS A 151 3.36 0.87 19.61
CA LYS A 151 3.65 -0.31 20.41
C LYS A 151 2.38 -1.12 20.65
N LYS A 152 1.26 -0.44 20.85
CA LYS A 152 -0.04 -1.07 21.14
C LYS A 152 -1.13 -0.41 20.31
N TRP A 153 -2.18 -1.17 19.99
CA TRP A 153 -3.31 -0.68 19.21
C TRP A 153 -4.10 0.47 19.87
N ASN A 154 -4.00 0.63 21.20
CA ASN A 154 -4.62 1.76 21.91
C ASN A 154 -3.95 3.11 21.60
N GLU A 155 -2.74 3.10 21.03
CA GLU A 155 -1.98 4.30 20.64
C GLU A 155 -2.20 4.65 19.15
N ILE A 156 -3.10 3.96 18.44
CA ILE A 156 -3.32 4.16 17.00
C ILE A 156 -3.72 5.59 16.64
N CYS A 157 -4.28 6.34 17.60
CA CYS A 157 -4.59 7.76 17.43
C CYS A 157 -3.36 8.59 17.05
N LEU A 158 -2.13 8.20 17.45
CA LEU A 158 -0.90 8.89 17.06
C LEU A 158 -0.65 8.79 15.56
N GLN A 159 -0.94 7.63 14.96
CA GLN A 159 -0.86 7.45 13.51
C GLN A 159 -1.95 8.29 12.85
N VAL A 160 -3.21 8.08 13.23
CA VAL A 160 -4.37 8.78 12.63
C VAL A 160 -4.22 10.31 12.70
N HIS A 161 -3.78 10.84 13.84
CA HIS A 161 -3.60 12.28 14.04
C HIS A 161 -2.50 12.88 13.16
N PHE A 162 -1.37 12.16 12.99
CA PHE A 162 -0.31 12.60 12.09
C PHE A 162 -0.83 12.82 10.67
N TYR A 163 -1.67 11.92 10.16
CA TYR A 163 -2.19 12.05 8.80
C TYR A 163 -3.25 13.14 8.66
N LEU A 164 -4.15 13.31 9.65
CA LEU A 164 -5.14 14.40 9.59
C LEU A 164 -4.45 15.74 9.44
N THR A 165 -3.35 15.95 10.16
CA THR A 165 -2.52 17.15 10.05
C THR A 165 -1.80 17.22 8.70
N PHE A 166 -1.19 16.12 8.25
CA PHE A 166 -0.48 16.06 6.96
C PHE A 166 -1.39 16.35 5.77
N SER A 167 -2.58 15.77 5.72
CA SER A 167 -3.55 15.95 4.63
C SER A 167 -4.16 17.35 4.57
N ILE A 168 -4.04 18.16 5.63
CA ILE A 168 -4.45 19.57 5.67
C ILE A 168 -3.32 20.48 5.17
N HIS A 169 -2.06 20.16 5.50
CA HIS A 169 -0.91 20.97 5.14
C HIS A 169 -0.34 20.70 3.74
N TYR A 170 -0.65 19.54 3.16
CA TYR A 170 -0.33 19.17 1.77
C TYR A 170 -1.45 19.57 0.80
#